data_AF-A0A3B1CX77-F1
#
_entry.id   AF-A0A3B1CX77-F1
#
_cell.length_a   1.000
_cell.length_b   1.000
_cell.length_c   1.000
_cell.angle_alpha   90.00
_cell.angle_beta   90.00
_cell.angle_gamma   90.00
#
_symmetry.space_group_name_H-M   'P 1'
#
loop_
_entity.id
_entity.type
_entity.pdbx_description
1 polymer ?
#
loop_
_entity_poly.entity_id
_entity_poly.type
_entity_poly.pdbx_seq_one_letter_code
_entity_poly.pdbx_strand_id
1 'polypeptide(L)'
;MRGLLPEDLQFLAAFQEETGLYRFCFYDSVSSTNDVALKLAREGCPHGTVVIADSQEKGRGRHGRAWYSPPGVNIYMSIILNPGTITFHPALVTLSASLAVVNAINSCLLPQPGAGGIAGVPSVEVWPKWPNDIYCNHRKLGGILTEASTARETIRFMVTGMGINVNMRAERIPPDFRDNTTSLYSETDEVFDRGRVIVKILESFSSYYTLLFSDPASVIARWCKISHTIN
;
A
#
# COMPACT_ATOMS: atom_id res chain seq x y z
N MET A 1 22.55 0.73 -10.24
CA MET A 1 23.20 -0.01 -9.15
C MET A 1 22.08 -0.56 -8.26
N ARG A 2 21.98 -1.88 -8.08
CA ARG A 2 21.08 -2.50 -7.09
C ARG A 2 21.82 -2.44 -5.75
N GLY A 3 21.37 -1.60 -4.82
CA GLY A 3 21.83 -1.68 -3.43
C GLY A 3 21.37 -3.01 -2.81
N LEU A 4 22.05 -3.45 -1.75
CA LEU A 4 21.51 -4.51 -0.89
C LEU A 4 20.22 -3.99 -0.27
N LEU A 5 19.16 -4.80 -0.28
CA LEU A 5 17.91 -4.46 0.40
C LEU A 5 18.19 -4.24 1.89
N PRO A 6 17.55 -3.24 2.52
CA PRO A 6 17.47 -3.15 3.98
C PRO A 6 17.05 -4.48 4.58
N GLU A 7 17.55 -4.79 5.80
CA GLU A 7 17.32 -6.08 6.46
C GLU A 7 15.84 -6.46 6.50
N ASP A 8 14.98 -5.52 6.89
CA ASP A 8 13.52 -5.71 6.98
C ASP A 8 12.79 -5.75 5.63
N LEU A 9 13.52 -5.64 4.51
CA LEU A 9 13.02 -5.81 3.14
C LEU A 9 13.61 -7.03 2.44
N GLN A 10 14.59 -7.72 3.03
CA GLN A 10 15.23 -8.89 2.40
C GLN A 10 14.24 -10.03 2.12
N PHE A 11 13.17 -10.13 2.91
CA PHE A 11 12.10 -11.11 2.72
C PHE A 11 11.43 -11.02 1.33
N LEU A 12 11.46 -9.85 0.68
CA LEU A 12 10.91 -9.65 -0.66
C LEU A 12 11.65 -10.46 -1.74
N ALA A 13 12.96 -10.66 -1.58
CA ALA A 13 13.74 -11.46 -2.52
C ALA A 13 13.30 -12.92 -2.52
N ALA A 14 13.15 -13.50 -1.33
CA ALA A 14 12.65 -14.87 -1.17
C ALA A 14 11.22 -15.02 -1.72
N PHE A 15 10.32 -14.08 -1.41
CA PHE A 15 8.96 -14.09 -1.92
C PHE A 15 8.87 -14.00 -3.45
N GLN A 16 9.75 -13.20 -4.08
CA GLN A 16 9.85 -13.11 -5.53
C GLN A 16 10.32 -14.43 -6.15
N GLU A 17 11.34 -15.07 -5.57
CA GLU A 17 11.88 -16.34 -6.05
C GLU A 17 10.86 -17.48 -5.91
N GLU A 18 10.12 -17.51 -4.81
CA GLU A 18 9.11 -18.54 -4.54
C GLU A 18 7.89 -18.42 -5.47
N THR A 19 7.35 -17.22 -5.65
CA THR A 19 6.08 -17.02 -6.36
C THR A 19 6.24 -16.69 -7.83
N GLY A 20 7.30 -15.98 -8.21
CA GLY A 20 7.47 -15.41 -9.54
C GLY A 20 6.40 -14.40 -9.97
N LEU A 21 5.44 -14.05 -9.09
CA LEU A 21 4.28 -13.21 -9.40
C LEU A 21 4.62 -11.72 -9.48
N TYR A 22 5.60 -11.29 -8.68
CA TYR A 22 5.98 -9.89 -8.56
C TYR A 22 7.45 -9.68 -8.90
N ARG A 23 7.78 -8.51 -9.44
CA ARG A 23 9.16 -8.09 -9.67
C ARG A 23 9.47 -6.83 -8.87
N PHE A 24 10.39 -6.92 -7.91
CA PHE A 24 10.75 -5.79 -7.05
C PHE A 24 11.87 -4.94 -7.65
N CYS A 25 11.70 -3.63 -7.60
CA CYS A 25 12.70 -2.62 -7.92
C CYS A 25 12.84 -1.68 -6.73
N PHE A 26 13.94 -1.80 -5.99
CA PHE A 26 14.20 -0.98 -4.81
C PHE A 26 15.12 0.21 -5.10
N TYR A 27 14.85 1.33 -4.43
CA TYR A 27 15.61 2.58 -4.49
C TYR A 27 15.77 3.17 -3.09
N ASP A 28 16.94 3.72 -2.77
CA ASP A 28 17.15 4.39 -1.47
C ASP A 28 16.31 5.68 -1.36
N SER A 29 16.28 6.46 -2.44
CA SER A 29 15.48 7.69 -2.52
C SER A 29 15.05 7.98 -3.96
N VAL A 30 13.83 8.51 -4.11
CA VAL A 30 13.23 8.90 -5.39
C VAL A 30 12.39 10.16 -5.21
N SER A 31 12.00 10.83 -6.30
CA SER A 31 11.00 11.89 -6.22
C SER A 31 9.65 11.33 -5.75
N SER A 32 9.16 10.30 -6.44
CA SER A 32 7.98 9.52 -6.06
C SER A 32 8.04 8.12 -6.68
N THR A 33 7.61 7.09 -5.96
CA THR A 33 7.50 5.72 -6.49
C THR A 33 6.52 5.63 -7.65
N ASN A 34 5.45 6.44 -7.66
CA ASN A 34 4.51 6.51 -8.77
C ASN A 34 5.18 7.03 -10.05
N ASP A 35 6.03 8.07 -9.96
CA ASP A 35 6.75 8.59 -11.13
C ASP A 35 7.67 7.54 -11.75
N VAL A 36 8.41 6.84 -10.90
CA VAL A 36 9.32 5.78 -11.32
C VAL A 36 8.52 4.64 -11.96
N ALA A 37 7.44 4.19 -11.33
CA ALA A 37 6.59 3.14 -11.87
C ALA A 37 5.91 3.55 -13.20
N LEU A 38 5.45 4.80 -13.33
CA LEU A 38 4.89 5.34 -14.58
C LEU A 38 5.94 5.36 -15.69
N LYS A 39 7.17 5.76 -15.37
CA LYS A 39 8.30 5.73 -16.32
C LYS A 39 8.58 4.30 -16.78
N LEU A 40 8.76 3.37 -15.84
CA LEU A 40 9.04 1.97 -16.13
C LEU A 40 7.91 1.33 -16.94
N ALA A 41 6.64 1.64 -16.64
CA ALA A 41 5.50 1.14 -17.41
C ALA A 41 5.52 1.63 -18.87
N ARG A 42 5.89 2.91 -19.11
CA ARG A 42 6.06 3.46 -20.47
C ARG A 42 7.23 2.82 -21.22
N GLU A 43 8.27 2.42 -20.50
CA GLU A 43 9.42 1.69 -21.01
C GLU A 43 9.13 0.18 -21.22
N GLY A 44 7.91 -0.27 -20.91
CA GLY A 44 7.45 -1.64 -21.18
C GLY A 44 7.71 -2.63 -20.03
N CYS A 45 7.99 -2.17 -18.81
CA CYS A 45 8.04 -3.06 -17.65
C CYS A 45 6.69 -3.77 -17.45
N PRO A 46 6.71 -5.07 -17.11
CA PRO A 46 5.51 -5.89 -17.09
C PRO A 46 4.60 -5.58 -15.91
N HIS A 47 3.35 -6.03 -16.04
CA HIS A 47 2.42 -6.19 -14.92
C HIS A 47 3.09 -6.90 -13.73
N GLY A 48 2.76 -6.49 -12.51
CA GLY A 48 3.32 -7.07 -11.30
C GLY A 48 4.72 -6.53 -10.94
N THR A 49 5.26 -5.58 -11.70
CA THR A 49 6.46 -4.84 -11.26
C THR A 49 6.09 -3.92 -10.10
N VAL A 50 6.79 -4.04 -8.99
CA VAL A 50 6.62 -3.26 -7.76
C VAL A 50 7.85 -2.39 -7.54
N VAL A 51 7.67 -1.09 -7.63
CA VAL A 51 8.69 -0.10 -7.24
C VAL A 51 8.56 0.15 -5.75
N ILE A 52 9.67 0.07 -5.03
CA ILE A 52 9.76 0.38 -3.60
C ILE A 52 10.85 1.42 -3.42
N ALA A 53 10.60 2.41 -2.57
CA ALA A 53 11.62 3.35 -2.15
C ALA A 53 11.71 3.42 -0.63
N ASP A 54 12.92 3.58 -0.09
CA ASP A 54 13.09 3.79 1.35
C ASP A 54 12.62 5.19 1.76
N SER A 55 12.78 6.18 0.89
CA SER A 55 12.28 7.56 1.07
C SER A 55 11.75 8.19 -0.22
N GLN A 56 10.93 9.24 -0.10
CA GLN A 56 10.53 10.07 -1.24
C GLN A 56 10.75 11.56 -0.96
N GLU A 57 11.40 12.27 -1.89
CA GLU A 57 11.63 13.72 -1.79
C GLU A 57 10.35 14.53 -2.05
N LYS A 58 9.50 14.03 -2.95
CA LYS A 58 8.29 14.70 -3.43
C LYS A 58 7.12 13.72 -3.42
N GLY A 59 6.96 12.97 -2.32
CA GLY A 59 5.84 12.06 -2.13
C GLY A 59 4.51 12.78 -2.39
N ARG A 60 3.60 12.11 -3.11
CA ARG A 60 2.34 12.71 -3.58
C ARG A 60 1.12 11.95 -3.08
N GLY A 61 0.15 12.72 -2.61
CA GLY A 61 -1.24 12.31 -2.49
C GLY A 61 -2.07 12.83 -3.67
N ARG A 62 -3.39 12.64 -3.58
CA ARG A 62 -4.33 13.18 -4.56
C ARG A 62 -4.27 14.71 -4.64
N HIS A 63 -4.60 15.23 -5.82
CA HIS A 63 -4.63 16.67 -6.12
C HIS A 63 -3.31 17.40 -5.78
N GLY A 64 -2.18 16.69 -5.86
CA GLY A 64 -0.85 17.26 -5.62
C GLY A 64 -0.50 17.52 -4.15
N ARG A 65 -1.30 17.03 -3.19
CA ARG A 65 -0.97 17.15 -1.75
C ARG A 65 0.36 16.45 -1.45
N ALA A 66 1.19 17.05 -0.61
CA ALA A 66 2.44 16.43 -0.19
C ALA A 66 2.19 15.19 0.69
N TRP A 67 3.08 14.20 0.56
CA TRP A 67 3.13 13.00 1.40
C TRP A 67 4.51 12.88 2.04
N TYR A 68 4.60 13.13 3.34
CA TYR A 68 5.85 13.05 4.09
C TYR A 68 6.39 11.62 4.09
N SER A 69 7.62 11.43 3.60
CA SER A 69 8.17 10.10 3.31
C SER A 69 9.60 9.90 3.86
N PRO A 70 9.80 9.88 5.20
CA PRO A 70 11.12 9.67 5.81
C PRO A 70 11.68 8.25 5.52
N PRO A 71 13.02 8.11 5.47
CA PRO A 71 13.69 6.82 5.24
C PRO A 71 13.48 5.81 6.37
N GLY A 72 13.55 4.52 6.04
CA GLY A 72 13.67 3.39 6.97
C GLY A 72 12.46 3.03 7.82
N VAL A 73 11.37 3.81 7.81
CA VAL A 73 10.28 3.66 8.79
C VAL A 73 8.93 3.28 8.23
N ASN A 74 8.65 3.55 6.96
CA ASN A 74 7.33 3.35 6.37
C ASN A 74 7.45 2.60 5.03
N ILE A 75 6.29 2.24 4.47
CA ILE A 75 6.19 1.62 3.15
C ILE A 75 5.82 2.69 2.14
N TYR A 76 6.66 2.85 1.12
CA TYR A 76 6.35 3.61 -0.09
C TYR A 76 6.54 2.66 -1.27
N MET A 77 5.44 2.25 -1.88
CA MET A 77 5.49 1.34 -3.02
C MET A 77 4.49 1.71 -4.10
N SER A 78 4.78 1.32 -5.33
CA SER A 78 3.86 1.47 -6.47
C SER A 78 3.91 0.24 -7.35
N ILE A 79 2.74 -0.33 -7.66
CA ILE A 79 2.61 -1.50 -8.53
C ILE A 79 2.14 -1.11 -9.93
N ILE A 80 2.79 -1.67 -10.96
CA ILE A 80 2.39 -1.56 -12.36
C ILE A 80 1.34 -2.61 -12.68
N LEU A 81 0.20 -2.17 -13.20
CA LEU A 81 -0.96 -3.00 -13.52
C LEU A 81 -1.31 -2.90 -15.00
N ASN A 82 -1.53 -4.04 -15.64
CA ASN A 82 -2.02 -4.08 -17.01
C ASN A 82 -3.39 -4.79 -16.98
N PRO A 83 -4.50 -4.05 -17.17
CA PRO A 83 -5.84 -4.64 -17.13
C PRO A 83 -6.19 -5.42 -18.41
N GLY A 84 -5.28 -5.51 -19.38
CA GLY A 84 -5.54 -6.16 -20.67
C GLY A 84 -6.63 -5.43 -21.44
N THR A 85 -7.64 -6.17 -21.89
CA THR A 85 -8.78 -5.63 -22.65
C THR A 85 -9.97 -5.23 -21.79
N ILE A 86 -9.94 -5.55 -20.48
CA ILE A 86 -11.09 -5.32 -19.59
C ILE A 86 -11.00 -3.91 -19.02
N THR A 87 -12.11 -3.16 -19.14
CA THR A 87 -12.20 -1.79 -18.65
C THR A 87 -13.07 -1.73 -17.40
N PHE A 88 -12.48 -1.35 -16.28
CA PHE A 88 -13.18 -0.89 -15.09
C PHE A 88 -12.61 0.46 -14.65
N HIS A 89 -13.39 1.23 -13.90
CA HIS A 89 -12.97 2.55 -13.46
C HIS A 89 -11.76 2.44 -12.51
N PRO A 90 -10.69 3.26 -12.64
CA PRO A 90 -9.49 3.18 -11.78
C PRO A 90 -9.77 3.30 -10.28
N ALA A 91 -10.88 3.96 -9.90
CA ALA A 91 -11.32 4.01 -8.51
C ALA A 91 -11.55 2.61 -7.91
N LEU A 92 -11.99 1.63 -8.70
CA LEU A 92 -12.19 0.26 -8.21
C LEU A 92 -10.88 -0.42 -7.84
N VAL A 93 -9.78 -0.11 -8.55
CA VAL A 93 -8.44 -0.57 -8.17
C VAL A 93 -8.00 0.07 -6.86
N THR A 94 -8.32 1.35 -6.64
CA THR A 94 -8.08 2.02 -5.35
C THR A 94 -8.87 1.36 -4.23
N LEU A 95 -10.14 0.99 -4.45
CA LEU A 95 -10.94 0.25 -3.45
C LEU A 95 -10.32 -1.13 -3.16
N SER A 96 -9.96 -1.90 -4.19
CA SER A 96 -9.28 -3.20 -4.05
C SER A 96 -7.98 -3.10 -3.27
N ALA A 97 -7.15 -2.10 -3.58
CA ALA A 97 -5.92 -1.82 -2.84
C ALA A 97 -6.18 -1.46 -1.39
N SER A 98 -7.23 -0.68 -1.10
CA SER A 98 -7.56 -0.32 0.28
C SER A 98 -8.03 -1.51 1.11
N LEU A 99 -8.84 -2.41 0.52
CA LEU A 99 -9.23 -3.68 1.14
C LEU A 99 -8.02 -4.56 1.41
N ALA A 100 -7.10 -4.65 0.44
CA ALA A 100 -5.88 -5.44 0.57
C ALA A 100 -4.99 -4.95 1.71
N VAL A 101 -4.83 -3.63 1.84
CA VAL A 101 -4.06 -3.04 2.94
C VAL A 101 -4.69 -3.33 4.29
N VAL A 102 -6.00 -3.11 4.43
CA VAL A 102 -6.72 -3.37 5.69
C VAL A 102 -6.60 -4.84 6.09
N ASN A 103 -6.83 -5.76 5.16
CA ASN A 103 -6.71 -7.20 5.42
C ASN A 103 -5.30 -7.62 5.80
N ALA A 104 -4.29 -7.09 5.11
CA ALA A 104 -2.89 -7.40 5.38
C ALA A 104 -2.49 -6.96 6.78
N ILE A 105 -2.84 -5.72 7.16
CA ILE A 105 -2.53 -5.18 8.48
C ILE A 105 -3.27 -5.97 9.56
N ASN A 106 -4.57 -6.24 9.39
CA ASN A 106 -5.32 -7.05 10.35
C ASN A 106 -4.68 -8.43 10.54
N SER A 107 -4.18 -9.05 9.46
CA SER A 107 -3.47 -10.34 9.54
C SER A 107 -2.14 -10.24 10.29
N CYS A 108 -1.44 -9.11 10.19
CA CYS A 108 -0.20 -8.86 10.94
C CYS A 108 -0.44 -8.53 12.41
N LEU A 109 -1.63 -8.02 12.77
CA LEU A 109 -2.02 -7.70 14.14
C LEU A 109 -2.57 -8.91 14.91
N LEU A 110 -2.88 -10.02 14.24
CA LEU A 110 -3.33 -11.23 14.93
C LEU A 110 -2.18 -11.81 15.79
N PRO A 111 -2.48 -12.30 17.01
CA PRO A 111 -1.50 -13.00 17.82
C PRO A 111 -0.91 -14.17 17.01
N GLN A 112 0.41 -14.23 16.92
CA GLN A 112 1.06 -15.37 16.27
C GLN A 112 0.77 -16.64 17.08
N PRO A 113 0.55 -17.81 16.43
CA PRO A 113 0.37 -19.06 17.15
C PRO A 113 1.54 -19.30 18.13
N GLY A 114 1.25 -19.39 19.43
CA GLY A 114 2.26 -19.57 20.48
C GLY A 114 2.72 -18.30 21.21
N ALA A 115 2.31 -17.11 20.74
CA ALA A 115 2.40 -15.90 21.55
C ALA A 115 1.22 -15.91 22.54
N GLY A 116 1.49 -16.20 23.81
CA GLY A 116 0.48 -16.15 24.87
C GLY A 116 -0.25 -14.81 24.79
N GLY A 117 -1.56 -14.85 24.56
CA GLY A 117 -2.35 -13.64 24.34
C GLY A 117 -2.17 -12.67 25.49
N ILE A 118 -1.60 -11.50 25.21
CA ILE A 118 -1.53 -10.42 26.19
C ILE A 118 -2.90 -9.74 26.16
N ALA A 119 -3.73 -10.07 27.16
CA ALA A 119 -4.90 -9.27 27.48
C ALA A 119 -4.42 -7.84 27.81
N GLY A 120 -4.75 -6.87 26.95
CA GLY A 120 -4.38 -5.46 27.17
C GLY A 120 -3.90 -4.70 25.95
N VAL A 121 -3.75 -5.32 24.77
CA VAL A 121 -3.46 -4.57 23.54
C VAL A 121 -4.66 -3.65 23.23
N PRO A 122 -4.45 -2.34 22.99
CA PRO A 122 -5.51 -1.44 22.55
C PRO A 122 -6.26 -2.04 21.36
N SER A 123 -7.57 -1.84 21.27
CA SER A 123 -8.33 -2.23 20.09
C SER A 123 -7.85 -1.40 18.90
N VAL A 124 -7.01 -2.00 18.05
CA VAL A 124 -6.53 -1.38 16.82
C VAL A 124 -7.53 -1.70 15.72
N GLU A 125 -8.26 -0.69 15.28
CA GLU A 125 -9.24 -0.83 14.20
C GLU A 125 -8.72 -0.15 12.92
N VAL A 126 -8.48 -0.95 11.88
CA VAL A 126 -7.99 -0.45 10.59
C VAL A 126 -9.10 -0.54 9.55
N TRP A 127 -9.37 0.56 8.86
CA TRP A 127 -10.49 0.66 7.93
C TRP A 127 -10.21 1.62 6.77
N PRO A 128 -10.84 1.43 5.60
CA PRO A 128 -10.64 2.31 4.46
C PRO A 128 -11.63 3.49 4.51
N LYS A 129 -11.12 4.70 4.29
CA LYS A 129 -11.92 5.93 4.17
C LYS A 129 -11.98 6.38 2.71
N TRP A 130 -13.19 6.63 2.21
CA TRP A 130 -13.36 7.19 0.87
C TRP A 130 -12.68 8.57 0.84
N PRO A 131 -11.94 8.90 -0.22
CA PRO A 131 -11.82 8.15 -1.47
C PRO A 131 -10.63 7.20 -1.58
N ASN A 132 -9.62 7.32 -0.72
CA ASN A 132 -8.33 6.68 -0.95
C ASN A 132 -7.45 6.59 0.29
N ASP A 133 -7.99 6.82 1.48
CA ASP A 133 -7.22 6.88 2.71
C ASP A 133 -7.41 5.61 3.52
N ILE A 134 -6.38 5.20 4.25
CA ILE A 134 -6.46 4.14 5.26
C ILE A 134 -6.39 4.80 6.61
N TYR A 135 -7.33 4.45 7.48
CA TYR A 135 -7.40 4.95 8.84
C TYR A 135 -7.09 3.82 9.80
N CYS A 136 -6.44 4.20 10.91
CA CYS A 136 -6.35 3.39 12.11
C CYS A 136 -7.01 4.19 13.23
N ASN A 137 -8.04 3.62 13.84
CA ASN A 137 -8.93 4.31 14.75
C ASN A 137 -9.48 5.59 14.07
N HIS A 138 -9.10 6.77 14.58
CA HIS A 138 -9.55 8.07 14.09
C HIS A 138 -8.50 8.84 13.27
N ARG A 139 -7.30 8.28 13.09
CA ARG A 139 -6.18 8.96 12.42
C ARG A 139 -5.77 8.26 11.13
N LYS A 140 -5.24 9.03 10.19
CA LYS A 140 -4.78 8.55 8.91
C LYS A 140 -3.50 7.73 9.07
N LEU A 141 -3.58 6.46 8.68
CA LEU A 141 -2.48 5.51 8.66
C LEU A 141 -1.76 5.51 7.31
N GLY A 142 -2.48 5.75 6.22
CA GLY A 142 -1.93 5.62 4.88
C GLY A 142 -2.80 6.23 3.80
N GLY A 143 -2.30 6.20 2.57
CA GLY A 143 -2.99 6.68 1.39
C GLY A 143 -2.65 5.86 0.16
N ILE A 144 -3.61 5.78 -0.75
CA ILE A 144 -3.51 5.06 -2.03
C ILE A 144 -3.69 6.05 -3.17
N LEU A 145 -2.91 5.90 -4.24
CA LEU A 145 -2.97 6.74 -5.42
C LEU A 145 -2.87 5.90 -6.69
N THR A 146 -4.02 5.69 -7.35
CA THR A 146 -4.07 5.04 -8.66
C THR A 146 -4.06 6.08 -9.77
N GLU A 147 -3.07 5.98 -10.66
CA GLU A 147 -2.92 6.80 -11.87
C GLU A 147 -3.06 5.89 -13.09
N ALA A 148 -3.91 6.26 -14.05
CA ALA A 148 -4.13 5.48 -15.27
C ALA A 148 -3.50 6.19 -16.48
N SER A 149 -2.79 5.43 -17.32
CA SER A 149 -2.36 5.90 -18.63
C SER A 149 -3.36 5.42 -19.67
N THR A 150 -4.03 6.35 -20.35
CA THR A 150 -5.01 6.05 -21.39
C THR A 150 -4.48 6.37 -22.79
N ALA A 151 -4.97 5.66 -23.80
CA ALA A 151 -4.81 6.02 -25.19
C ALA A 151 -6.06 5.63 -25.97
N ARG A 152 -6.61 6.56 -26.76
CA ARG A 152 -7.88 6.37 -27.50
C ARG A 152 -8.96 5.77 -26.59
N GLU A 153 -9.13 6.37 -25.41
CA GLU A 153 -10.13 5.98 -24.38
C GLU A 153 -9.93 4.59 -23.74
N THR A 154 -8.89 3.84 -24.14
CA THR A 154 -8.54 2.56 -23.52
C THR A 154 -7.41 2.75 -22.50
N ILE A 155 -7.54 2.12 -21.33
CA ILE A 155 -6.46 2.09 -20.33
C ILE A 155 -5.34 1.16 -20.84
N ARG A 156 -4.13 1.69 -21.02
CA ARG A 156 -2.94 0.90 -21.38
C ARG A 156 -2.33 0.21 -20.17
N PHE A 157 -2.22 0.94 -19.09
CA PHE A 157 -1.73 0.46 -17.80
C PHE A 157 -2.21 1.41 -16.70
N MET A 158 -2.14 0.93 -15.47
CA MET A 158 -2.34 1.71 -14.26
C MET A 158 -1.12 1.56 -13.36
N VAL A 159 -0.87 2.58 -12.56
CA VAL A 159 0.10 2.54 -11.47
C VAL A 159 -0.65 2.82 -10.19
N THR A 160 -0.59 1.91 -9.23
CA THR A 160 -1.22 2.07 -7.92
C THR A 160 -0.16 2.22 -6.85
N GLY A 161 0.02 3.45 -6.37
CA GLY A 161 0.86 3.79 -5.23
C GLY A 161 0.18 3.53 -3.91
N MET A 162 0.93 3.03 -2.93
CA MET A 162 0.50 2.79 -1.56
C MET A 162 1.58 3.35 -0.62
N GLY A 163 1.22 4.38 0.13
CA GLY A 163 2.05 4.96 1.19
C GLY A 163 1.43 4.63 2.55
N ILE A 164 2.08 3.78 3.34
CA ILE A 164 1.56 3.30 4.63
C ILE A 164 2.55 3.62 5.74
N ASN A 165 2.07 4.26 6.80
CA ASN A 165 2.88 4.55 7.98
C ASN A 165 2.99 3.30 8.86
N VAL A 166 4.20 2.78 9.04
CA VAL A 166 4.44 1.52 9.74
C VAL A 166 5.13 1.78 11.08
N ASN A 167 6.41 2.14 11.06
CA ASN A 167 7.26 2.29 12.24
C ASN A 167 7.58 3.76 12.59
N MET A 168 6.94 4.72 11.93
CA MET A 168 7.16 6.14 12.22
C MET A 168 6.64 6.50 13.62
N ARG A 169 7.51 7.00 14.50
CA ARG A 169 7.10 7.44 15.85
C ARG A 169 6.34 8.77 15.81
N ALA A 170 5.39 8.96 16.73
CA ALA A 170 4.54 10.15 16.80
C ALA A 170 5.35 11.47 16.88
N GLU A 171 6.48 11.47 17.58
CA GLU A 171 7.34 12.66 17.74
C GLU A 171 8.03 13.06 16.44
N ARG A 172 8.16 12.12 15.49
CA ARG A 172 8.76 12.34 14.17
C ARG A 172 7.76 12.79 13.12
N ILE A 173 6.46 12.79 13.44
CA ILE A 173 5.42 13.32 12.57
C ILE A 173 5.53 14.86 12.58
N PRO A 174 5.65 15.52 11.40
CA PRO A 174 5.72 16.97 11.35
C PRO A 174 4.47 17.61 11.97
N PRO A 175 4.59 18.78 12.62
CA PRO A 175 3.48 19.42 13.34
C PRO A 175 2.19 19.53 12.50
N ASP A 176 2.31 19.92 11.23
CA ASP A 176 1.19 20.11 10.31
C ASP A 176 0.35 18.83 10.06
N PHE A 177 0.90 17.66 10.36
CA PHE A 177 0.24 16.36 10.15
C PHE A 177 -0.10 15.63 11.44
N ARG A 178 0.40 16.09 12.59
CA ARG A 178 0.46 15.33 13.85
C ARG A 178 -0.91 14.90 14.37
N ASP A 179 -1.90 15.78 14.31
CA ASP A 179 -3.22 15.52 14.87
C ASP A 179 -4.04 14.50 14.06
N ASN A 180 -3.74 14.40 12.75
CA ASN A 180 -4.52 13.59 11.82
C ASN A 180 -3.78 12.36 11.29
N THR A 181 -2.54 12.13 11.71
CA THR A 181 -1.68 11.06 11.19
C THR A 181 -1.23 10.12 12.30
N THR A 182 -1.17 8.84 11.99
CA THR A 182 -0.64 7.80 12.89
C THR A 182 0.20 6.79 12.12
N SER A 183 0.75 5.80 12.82
CA SER A 183 1.49 4.65 12.31
C SER A 183 1.11 3.40 13.09
N LEU A 184 1.41 2.21 12.56
CA LEU A 184 1.18 0.97 13.31
C LEU A 184 1.93 0.97 14.65
N TYR A 185 3.19 1.39 14.65
CA TYR A 185 3.99 1.53 15.87
C TYR A 185 3.32 2.48 16.88
N SER A 186 2.78 3.62 16.44
CA SER A 186 2.15 4.58 17.37
C SER A 186 0.84 4.07 17.98
N GLU A 187 0.19 3.08 17.36
CA GLU A 187 -1.08 2.49 17.83
C GLU A 187 -0.87 1.19 18.61
N THR A 188 0.29 0.54 18.47
CA THR A 188 0.57 -0.80 19.03
C THR A 188 1.78 -0.85 19.96
N ASP A 189 2.69 0.11 19.86
CA ASP A 189 4.05 0.09 20.43
C ASP A 189 4.92 -1.10 19.96
N GLU A 190 4.57 -1.70 18.81
CA GLU A 190 5.31 -2.79 18.19
C GLU A 190 6.00 -2.36 16.88
N VAL A 191 7.18 -2.91 16.62
CA VAL A 191 7.90 -2.71 15.35
C VAL A 191 7.51 -3.83 14.39
N PHE A 192 7.11 -3.43 13.18
CA PHE A 192 6.71 -4.36 12.13
C PHE A 192 7.81 -4.48 11.07
N ASP A 193 8.07 -5.70 10.61
CA ASP A 193 8.89 -5.96 9.43
C ASP A 193 8.15 -5.48 8.17
N ARG A 194 8.71 -4.48 7.48
CA ARG A 194 8.07 -3.85 6.31
C ARG A 194 7.89 -4.84 5.17
N GLY A 195 8.85 -5.73 4.93
CA GLY A 195 8.82 -6.74 3.89
C GLY A 195 7.65 -7.70 4.07
N ARG A 196 7.41 -8.18 5.30
CA ARG A 196 6.26 -9.03 5.63
C ARG A 196 4.93 -8.33 5.41
N VAL A 197 4.81 -7.06 5.82
CA VAL A 197 3.60 -6.27 5.59
C VAL A 197 3.36 -6.09 4.09
N ILE A 198 4.40 -5.73 3.31
CA ILE A 198 4.32 -5.61 1.84
C ILE A 198 3.84 -6.92 1.21
N VAL A 199 4.41 -8.06 1.58
CA VAL A 199 4.00 -9.38 1.06
C VAL A 199 2.52 -9.64 1.35
N LYS A 200 2.06 -9.42 2.58
CA LYS A 200 0.65 -9.61 2.94
C LYS A 200 -0.28 -8.68 2.15
N ILE A 201 0.14 -7.44 1.91
CA ILE A 201 -0.60 -6.50 1.05
C ILE A 201 -0.69 -7.06 -0.37
N LEU A 202 0.41 -7.54 -0.95
CA LEU A 202 0.45 -8.05 -2.32
C LEU A 202 -0.38 -9.33 -2.49
N GLU A 203 -0.28 -10.28 -1.57
CA GLU A 203 -1.11 -11.49 -1.55
C GLU A 203 -2.62 -11.15 -1.53
N SER A 204 -3.02 -10.25 -0.62
CA SER A 204 -4.40 -9.80 -0.53
C SER A 204 -4.83 -9.01 -1.78
N PHE A 205 -3.93 -8.17 -2.31
CA PHE A 205 -4.18 -7.37 -3.50
C PHE A 205 -4.38 -8.24 -4.74
N SER A 206 -3.58 -9.28 -4.95
CA SER A 206 -3.80 -10.26 -6.02
C SER A 206 -5.21 -10.84 -6.01
N SER A 207 -5.71 -11.17 -4.82
CA SER A 207 -7.06 -11.72 -4.65
C SER A 207 -8.15 -10.71 -5.01
N TYR A 208 -8.06 -9.47 -4.52
CA TYR A 208 -9.03 -8.42 -4.83
C TYR A 208 -8.92 -7.89 -6.26
N TYR A 209 -7.73 -7.85 -6.82
CA TYR A 209 -7.51 -7.47 -8.21
C TYR A 209 -8.11 -8.51 -9.14
N THR A 210 -7.91 -9.81 -8.86
CA THR A 210 -8.55 -10.90 -9.62
C THR A 210 -10.07 -10.85 -9.52
N LEU A 211 -10.61 -10.66 -8.30
CA LEU A 211 -12.05 -10.52 -8.08
C LEU A 211 -12.65 -9.34 -8.87
N LEU A 212 -11.89 -8.27 -9.08
CA LEU A 212 -12.37 -7.12 -9.82
C LEU A 212 -12.73 -7.46 -11.28
N PHE A 213 -12.10 -8.47 -11.88
CA PHE A 213 -12.42 -8.89 -13.25
C PHE A 213 -13.66 -9.78 -13.33
N SER A 214 -13.97 -10.53 -12.27
CA SER A 214 -15.09 -11.47 -12.24
C SER A 214 -16.35 -10.89 -11.59
N ASP A 215 -16.19 -10.12 -10.51
CA ASP A 215 -17.29 -9.54 -9.74
C ASP A 215 -16.89 -8.20 -9.06
N PRO A 216 -16.88 -7.10 -9.83
CA PRO A 216 -16.63 -5.75 -9.29
C PRO A 216 -17.61 -5.33 -8.20
N ALA A 217 -18.86 -5.81 -8.26
CA ALA A 217 -19.89 -5.46 -7.29
C ALA A 217 -19.56 -6.00 -5.90
N SER A 218 -19.00 -7.22 -5.82
CA SER A 218 -18.49 -7.78 -4.57
C SER A 218 -17.35 -6.97 -3.95
N VAL A 219 -16.46 -6.37 -4.77
CA VAL A 219 -15.40 -5.47 -4.26
C VAL A 219 -16.03 -4.26 -3.57
N ILE A 220 -17.01 -3.62 -4.23
CA ILE A 220 -17.73 -2.47 -3.68
C ILE A 220 -18.46 -2.85 -2.39
N ALA A 221 -19.21 -3.96 -2.41
CA ALA A 221 -19.98 -4.41 -1.24
C ALA A 221 -19.09 -4.70 -0.03
N ARG A 222 -17.94 -5.35 -0.24
CA ARG A 222 -16.94 -5.60 0.82
C ARG A 222 -16.35 -4.30 1.34
N TRP A 223 -16.05 -3.35 0.46
CA TRP A 223 -15.55 -2.04 0.83
C TRP A 223 -16.55 -1.27 1.68
N CYS A 224 -17.82 -1.20 1.26
CA CYS A 224 -18.89 -0.55 2.00
C CYS A 224 -19.10 -1.18 3.39
N LYS A 225 -18.96 -2.51 3.50
CA LYS A 225 -19.15 -3.22 4.78
C LYS A 225 -18.16 -2.80 5.87
N ILE A 226 -16.93 -2.44 5.50
CA ILE A 226 -15.87 -2.13 6.47
C ILE A 226 -15.48 -0.66 6.49
N SER A 227 -16.06 0.18 5.63
CA SER A 227 -15.78 1.61 5.63
C SER A 227 -16.69 2.35 6.58
N HIS A 228 -16.14 3.29 7.34
CA HIS A 228 -16.94 4.22 8.16
C HIS A 228 -17.31 5.51 7.42
N THR A 229 -17.06 5.58 6.11
CA THR A 229 -17.40 6.79 5.33
C THR A 229 -18.87 6.85 4.94
N ILE A 230 -19.50 5.68 4.81
CA ILE A 230 -20.89 5.52 4.42
C ILE A 230 -21.63 5.11 5.70
N ASN A 231 -21.90 6.09 6.55
CA ASN A 231 -22.85 5.99 7.67
C ASN A 231 -24.00 6.96 7.40
#